data_AF-A0A348S158-F1
#
_entry.id   AF-A0A348S158-F1
#
_cell.length_a   1.000
_cell.length_b   1.000
_cell.length_c   1.000
_cell.angle_alpha   90.00
_cell.angle_beta   90.00
_cell.angle_gamma   90.00
#
_symmetry.space_group_name_H-M   'P 1'
#
loop_
_entity.id
_entity.type
_entity.pdbx_description
1 polymer ?
#
loop_
_entity_poly.entity_id
_entity_poly.type
_entity_poly.pdbx_seq_one_letter_code
_entity_poly.pdbx_strand_id
1 'polypeptide(L)'
;MDDQESIGSSGCESCHGPGSLHIKAGGGKGIFVHNPGDDSAACMECHQEIHAKFNLPNHHPVLEDLMNCVDCHDPHGRDMSKPFGGLAFARLNQSCAECHQEQARTFVFEHEAMREGCTECHDPHGSVNPKMLIQRDSNLCLKCHSQIQFPGSGDIFIGKAPHSFSMQAGSCWTAGCHTQVHGSMVDPKMRF
;
A
#
# COMPACT_ATOMS: atom_id res chain seq x y z
N MET A 1 -11.19 2.51 -47.47
CA MET A 1 -10.74 1.16 -47.11
C MET A 1 -10.47 1.23 -45.62
N ASP A 2 -11.47 0.75 -44.90
CA ASP A 2 -11.55 0.41 -43.49
C ASP A 2 -11.08 1.43 -42.45
N ASP A 3 -12.06 2.25 -42.08
CA ASP A 3 -12.20 2.89 -40.78
C ASP A 3 -12.21 1.82 -39.67
N GLN A 4 -11.04 1.44 -39.17
CA GLN A 4 -10.90 0.88 -37.82
C GLN A 4 -10.36 1.97 -36.91
N GLU A 5 -11.21 2.97 -36.68
CA GLU A 5 -11.14 3.73 -35.44
C GLU A 5 -11.11 2.74 -34.27
N SER A 6 -10.17 2.99 -33.37
CA SER A 6 -10.03 2.39 -32.05
C SER A 6 -11.35 2.52 -31.26
N ILE A 7 -12.30 1.63 -31.53
CA ILE A 7 -13.40 1.34 -30.60
C ILE A 7 -12.72 0.60 -29.46
N GLY A 8 -12.67 1.23 -28.28
CA GLY A 8 -12.00 0.71 -27.10
C GLY A 8 -12.18 -0.79 -26.94
N SER A 9 -11.06 -1.50 -26.79
CA SER A 9 -10.99 -2.93 -26.52
C SER A 9 -11.98 -3.27 -25.40
N SER A 10 -13.10 -3.89 -25.75
CA SER A 10 -14.16 -4.24 -24.81
C SER A 10 -14.18 -5.75 -24.63
N GLY A 11 -14.18 -6.20 -23.38
CA GLY A 11 -14.08 -7.62 -23.02
C GLY A 11 -12.64 -8.06 -22.72
N CYS A 12 -12.37 -9.36 -22.82
CA CYS A 12 -11.09 -9.96 -22.41
C CYS A 12 -9.87 -9.33 -23.09
N GLU A 13 -10.06 -8.81 -24.30
CA GLU A 13 -8.99 -8.23 -25.12
C GLU A 13 -8.38 -6.96 -24.53
N SER A 14 -9.08 -6.27 -23.61
CA SER A 14 -8.55 -5.09 -22.92
C SER A 14 -7.36 -5.39 -22.02
N CYS A 15 -7.24 -6.63 -21.56
CA CYS A 15 -6.17 -7.05 -20.66
C CYS A 15 -5.34 -8.20 -21.24
N HIS A 16 -5.89 -8.94 -22.20
CA HIS A 16 -5.24 -10.11 -22.76
C HIS A 16 -4.80 -9.93 -24.20
N GLY A 17 -5.15 -8.83 -24.87
CA GLY A 17 -4.81 -8.61 -26.28
C GLY A 17 -5.80 -9.23 -27.28
N PRO A 18 -5.60 -9.04 -28.59
CA PRO A 18 -6.61 -9.29 -29.61
C PRO A 18 -6.78 -10.79 -29.92
N GLY A 19 -7.90 -11.37 -29.48
CA GLY A 19 -8.27 -12.76 -29.72
C GLY A 19 -8.55 -13.07 -31.20
N SER A 20 -8.99 -12.09 -31.97
CA SER A 20 -9.18 -12.25 -33.42
C SER A 20 -7.86 -12.55 -34.17
N LEU A 21 -6.75 -11.94 -33.74
CA LEU A 21 -5.42 -12.20 -34.30
C LEU A 21 -4.86 -13.54 -33.82
N HIS A 22 -5.12 -13.89 -32.55
CA HIS A 22 -4.76 -15.21 -31.99
C HIS A 22 -5.32 -16.35 -32.83
N ILE A 23 -6.62 -16.31 -33.17
CA ILE A 23 -7.28 -17.35 -33.97
C ILE A 23 -6.72 -17.38 -35.40
N LYS A 24 -6.53 -16.21 -36.03
CA LYS A 24 -5.98 -16.12 -37.39
C LYS A 24 -4.57 -16.71 -37.52
N ALA A 25 -3.77 -16.64 -36.46
CA ALA A 25 -2.42 -17.18 -36.41
C ALA A 25 -2.37 -18.70 -36.15
N GLY A 26 -3.53 -19.37 -35.99
CA GLY A 26 -3.61 -20.80 -35.68
C GLY A 26 -3.61 -21.11 -34.18
N GLY A 27 -3.75 -20.10 -33.32
CA GLY A 27 -3.75 -20.23 -31.86
C GLY A 27 -2.37 -20.53 -31.27
N GLY A 28 -2.34 -20.89 -29.99
CA GLY A 28 -1.11 -21.22 -29.24
C GLY A 28 -0.80 -20.27 -28.08
N LYS A 29 -0.08 -20.75 -27.07
CA LYS A 29 0.27 -19.98 -25.86
C LYS A 29 1.12 -18.76 -26.24
N GLY A 30 0.72 -17.57 -25.80
CA GLY A 30 1.46 -16.32 -26.03
C GLY A 30 1.28 -15.70 -27.42
N ILE A 31 0.49 -16.30 -28.31
CA ILE A 31 0.27 -15.77 -29.66
C ILE A 31 -0.86 -14.75 -29.60
N PHE A 32 -0.53 -13.46 -29.62
CA PHE A 32 -1.46 -12.31 -29.49
C PHE A 32 -2.28 -12.23 -28.20
N VAL A 33 -2.29 -13.29 -27.38
CA VAL A 33 -2.89 -13.34 -26.05
C VAL A 33 -1.79 -13.31 -24.99
N HIS A 34 -1.78 -12.28 -24.15
CA HIS A 34 -0.83 -12.10 -23.05
C HIS A 34 -1.51 -12.26 -21.68
N ASN A 35 -0.70 -12.55 -20.65
CA ASN A 35 -1.14 -12.62 -19.27
C ASN A 35 -0.66 -11.37 -18.53
N PRO A 36 -1.55 -10.51 -18.01
CA PRO A 36 -1.16 -9.34 -17.20
C PRO A 36 -0.29 -9.66 -15.99
N GLY A 37 -0.32 -10.91 -15.49
CA GLY A 37 0.58 -11.32 -14.41
C GLY A 37 2.06 -11.39 -14.81
N ASP A 38 2.34 -11.48 -16.11
CA ASP A 38 3.71 -11.50 -16.65
C ASP A 38 4.19 -10.10 -17.07
N ASP A 39 3.28 -9.15 -17.28
CA ASP A 39 3.59 -7.78 -17.71
C ASP A 39 2.58 -6.78 -17.09
N SER A 40 3.08 -5.91 -16.21
CA SER A 40 2.27 -4.92 -15.51
C SER A 40 1.79 -3.77 -16.41
N ALA A 41 2.37 -3.61 -17.61
CA ALA A 41 2.02 -2.55 -18.55
C ALA A 41 0.54 -2.61 -18.94
N ALA A 42 -0.03 -3.81 -19.09
CA ALA A 42 -1.45 -4.00 -19.41
C ALA A 42 -2.38 -3.33 -18.39
N CYS A 43 -2.00 -3.31 -17.11
CA CYS A 43 -2.76 -2.62 -16.07
C CYS A 43 -2.62 -1.10 -16.19
N MET A 44 -1.41 -0.63 -16.52
CA MET A 44 -1.04 0.78 -16.52
C MET A 44 -1.57 1.58 -17.71
N GLU A 45 -2.00 0.91 -18.78
CA GLU A 45 -2.72 1.55 -19.89
C GLU A 45 -3.95 2.32 -19.39
N CYS A 46 -4.67 1.74 -18.42
CA CYS A 46 -5.86 2.33 -17.80
C CYS A 46 -5.59 2.91 -16.40
N HIS A 47 -4.82 2.24 -15.55
CA HIS A 47 -4.56 2.66 -14.16
C HIS A 47 -3.42 3.69 -14.07
N GLN A 48 -3.56 4.80 -14.79
CA GLN A 48 -2.50 5.80 -14.95
C GLN A 48 -2.14 6.53 -13.65
N GLU A 49 -3.10 6.73 -12.74
CA GLU A 49 -2.82 7.29 -11.42
C GLU A 49 -1.93 6.37 -10.58
N ILE A 50 -2.14 5.05 -10.67
CA ILE A 50 -1.32 4.06 -9.97
C ILE A 50 0.07 3.99 -10.62
N HIS A 51 0.14 4.05 -11.95
CA HIS A 51 1.41 4.19 -12.66
C HIS A 51 2.19 5.42 -12.20
N ALA A 52 1.53 6.57 -12.03
CA ALA A 52 2.17 7.77 -11.50
C ALA A 52 2.72 7.56 -10.07
N LYS A 53 2.02 6.80 -9.21
CA LYS A 53 2.51 6.49 -7.86
C LYS A 53 3.75 5.61 -7.86
N PHE A 54 3.82 4.62 -8.75
CA PHE A 54 5.02 3.80 -8.89
C PHE A 54 6.23 4.58 -9.41
N ASN A 55 6.02 5.74 -10.03
CA ASN A 55 7.12 6.65 -10.39
C ASN A 55 7.62 7.52 -9.21
N LEU A 56 7.03 7.41 -8.02
CA LEU A 56 7.48 8.14 -6.83
C LEU A 56 8.73 7.49 -6.22
N PRO A 57 9.57 8.24 -5.46
CA PRO A 57 10.85 7.72 -4.96
C PRO A 57 10.77 6.49 -4.05
N ASN A 58 9.63 6.26 -3.40
CA ASN A 58 9.42 5.09 -2.56
C ASN A 58 8.17 4.36 -3.05
N HIS A 59 8.35 3.18 -3.62
CA HIS A 59 7.28 2.34 -4.13
C HIS A 59 7.69 0.88 -3.99
N HIS A 60 6.74 -0.04 -4.10
CA HIS A 60 7.09 -1.45 -4.31
C HIS A 60 7.61 -1.65 -5.74
N PRO A 61 8.53 -2.61 -5.97
CA PRO A 61 9.34 -2.65 -7.18
C PRO A 61 8.61 -3.25 -8.40
N VAL A 62 7.50 -2.62 -8.81
CA VAL A 62 6.68 -3.04 -9.96
C VAL A 62 7.30 -2.60 -11.28
N LEU A 63 7.89 -1.40 -11.33
CA LEU A 63 8.53 -0.89 -12.55
C LEU A 63 9.88 -1.58 -12.83
N GLU A 64 10.46 -2.21 -11.81
CA GLU A 64 11.68 -3.01 -11.90
C GLU A 64 11.42 -4.49 -12.23
N ASP A 65 10.16 -4.87 -12.53
CA ASP A 65 9.74 -6.24 -12.84
C ASP A 65 10.06 -7.27 -11.73
N LEU A 66 10.19 -6.81 -10.47
CA LEU A 66 10.41 -7.69 -9.31
C LEU A 66 9.10 -8.06 -8.59
N MET A 67 8.01 -7.39 -8.96
CA MET A 67 6.66 -7.62 -8.44
C MET A 67 5.63 -7.22 -9.51
N ASN A 68 4.45 -7.80 -9.47
CA ASN A 68 3.34 -7.48 -10.36
C ASN A 68 2.09 -7.05 -9.57
N CYS A 69 1.20 -6.30 -10.22
CA CYS A 69 -0.12 -5.95 -9.71
C CYS A 69 -0.89 -7.17 -9.17
N VAL A 70 -0.76 -8.32 -9.86
CA VAL A 70 -1.50 -9.55 -9.51
C VAL A 70 -1.00 -10.26 -8.26
N ASP A 71 0.18 -9.88 -7.75
CA ASP A 71 0.67 -10.40 -6.47
C ASP A 71 -0.18 -9.88 -5.30
N CYS A 72 -0.87 -8.76 -5.50
CA CYS A 72 -1.77 -8.16 -4.50
C CYS A 72 -3.25 -8.16 -4.91
N HIS A 73 -3.54 -8.11 -6.22
CA HIS A 73 -4.91 -7.94 -6.73
C HIS A 73 -5.35 -9.11 -7.62
N ASP A 74 -6.56 -9.63 -7.43
CA ASP A 74 -7.18 -10.54 -8.41
C ASP A 74 -8.01 -9.77 -9.46
N PRO A 75 -7.50 -9.60 -10.71
CA PRO A 75 -8.23 -8.92 -11.78
C PRO A 75 -9.46 -9.70 -12.28
N HIS A 76 -9.60 -10.98 -11.90
CA HIS A 76 -10.79 -11.79 -12.19
C HIS A 76 -11.86 -11.72 -11.09
N GLY A 77 -11.70 -10.83 -10.11
CA GLY A 77 -12.82 -10.34 -9.30
C GLY A 77 -13.05 -11.03 -7.94
N ARG A 78 -12.10 -11.82 -7.43
CA ARG A 78 -12.21 -12.34 -6.04
C ARG A 78 -12.11 -11.24 -4.97
N ASP A 79 -11.49 -10.11 -5.30
CA ASP A 79 -11.24 -8.99 -4.37
C ASP A 79 -12.02 -7.71 -4.72
N MET A 80 -12.33 -7.47 -6.00
CA MET A 80 -13.03 -6.24 -6.45
C MET A 80 -14.51 -6.17 -6.03
N SER A 81 -15.11 -7.30 -5.63
CA SER A 81 -16.55 -7.43 -5.38
C SER A 81 -16.92 -7.59 -3.89
N LYS A 82 -15.94 -7.52 -2.99
CA LYS A 82 -16.16 -7.75 -1.55
C LYS A 82 -16.40 -6.42 -0.81
N PRO A 83 -17.40 -6.33 0.08
CA PRO A 83 -17.69 -5.10 0.81
C PRO A 83 -16.49 -4.62 1.62
N PHE A 84 -16.22 -3.32 1.54
CA PHE A 84 -15.22 -2.61 2.34
C PHE A 84 -15.61 -2.67 3.83
N GLY A 85 -14.71 -3.13 4.71
CA GLY A 85 -15.00 -3.37 6.13
C GLY A 85 -13.99 -4.31 6.79
N GLY A 86 -14.24 -4.76 8.03
CA GLY A 86 -13.26 -5.51 8.83
C GLY A 86 -12.68 -6.78 8.18
N LEU A 87 -13.48 -7.51 7.38
CA LEU A 87 -12.99 -8.68 6.63
C LEU A 87 -12.14 -8.28 5.40
N ALA A 88 -12.32 -7.07 4.86
CA ALA A 88 -11.49 -6.54 3.79
C ALA A 88 -10.12 -6.11 4.33
N PHE A 89 -10.08 -5.44 5.48
CA PHE A 89 -8.83 -5.09 6.16
C PHE A 89 -8.03 -6.31 6.60
N ALA A 90 -8.70 -7.34 7.14
CA ALA A 90 -8.04 -8.59 7.49
C ALA A 90 -7.36 -9.27 6.28
N ARG A 91 -8.01 -9.24 5.11
CA ARG A 91 -7.42 -9.78 3.86
C ARG A 91 -6.30 -8.93 3.33
N LEU A 92 -6.43 -7.60 3.37
CA LEU A 92 -5.37 -6.68 2.97
C LEU A 92 -4.14 -6.80 3.86
N ASN A 93 -4.34 -6.91 5.17
CA ASN A 93 -3.26 -7.18 6.11
C ASN A 93 -2.61 -8.55 5.85
N GLN A 94 -3.42 -9.54 5.46
CA GLN A 94 -2.91 -10.85 5.09
C GLN A 94 -2.03 -10.80 3.84
N SER A 95 -2.43 -10.12 2.77
CA SER A 95 -1.60 -9.98 1.57
C SER A 95 -0.29 -9.25 1.87
N CYS A 96 -0.33 -8.22 2.72
CA CYS A 96 0.87 -7.58 3.21
C CYS A 96 1.78 -8.56 3.99
N ALA A 97 1.19 -9.39 4.84
CA ALA A 97 1.90 -10.34 5.69
C ALA A 97 2.55 -11.51 4.95
N GLU A 98 2.14 -11.81 3.71
CA GLU A 98 2.77 -12.86 2.89
C GLU A 98 4.27 -12.57 2.69
N CYS A 99 4.61 -11.30 2.46
CA CYS A 99 5.98 -10.82 2.32
C CYS A 99 6.51 -10.09 3.59
N HIS A 100 5.68 -9.29 4.26
CA HIS A 100 6.07 -8.47 5.42
C HIS A 100 5.80 -9.18 6.76
N GLN A 101 6.32 -10.40 6.90
CA GLN A 101 6.06 -11.27 8.05
C GLN A 101 6.55 -10.68 9.37
N GLU A 102 7.67 -9.95 9.36
CA GLU A 102 8.23 -9.36 10.58
C GLU A 102 7.39 -8.20 11.11
N GLN A 103 6.78 -7.42 10.23
CA GLN A 103 5.93 -6.28 10.58
C GLN A 103 4.51 -6.73 10.94
N ALA A 104 4.04 -7.83 10.34
CA ALA A 104 2.70 -8.39 10.55
C ALA A 104 2.64 -9.51 11.60
N ARG A 105 3.78 -9.89 12.21
CA ARG A 105 3.81 -10.90 13.28
C ARG A 105 2.94 -10.46 14.46
N THR A 106 2.55 -11.43 15.28
CA THR A 106 1.92 -11.12 16.57
C THR A 106 2.93 -10.45 17.50
N PHE A 107 2.51 -9.41 18.22
CA PHE A 107 3.30 -8.72 19.25
C PHE A 107 2.63 -8.85 20.62
N VAL A 108 3.44 -8.87 21.70
CA VAL A 108 2.92 -8.80 23.08
C VAL A 108 2.23 -7.46 23.32
N PHE A 109 2.84 -6.39 22.81
CA PHE A 109 2.31 -5.03 22.84
C PHE A 109 2.05 -4.55 21.42
N GLU A 110 0.87 -4.89 20.90
CA GLU A 110 0.42 -4.49 19.56
C GLU A 110 0.15 -2.99 19.49
N HIS A 111 0.56 -2.36 18.38
CA HIS A 111 0.08 -1.03 18.01
C HIS A 111 -1.34 -1.17 17.49
N GLU A 112 -2.32 -0.59 18.17
CA GLU A 112 -3.75 -0.86 17.92
C GLU A 112 -4.20 -0.55 16.49
N ALA A 113 -3.61 0.48 15.86
CA ALA A 113 -3.85 0.80 14.46
C ALA A 113 -3.49 -0.32 13.46
N MET A 114 -2.68 -1.32 13.84
CA MET A 114 -2.41 -2.49 12.99
C MET A 114 -3.68 -3.30 12.71
N ARG A 115 -4.69 -3.20 13.58
CA ARG A 115 -6.02 -3.81 13.38
C ARG A 115 -6.88 -3.06 12.38
N GLU A 116 -6.61 -1.76 12.20
CA GLU A 116 -7.31 -0.90 11.24
C GLU A 116 -6.75 -1.10 9.83
N GLY A 117 -5.44 -1.37 9.72
CA GLY A 117 -4.81 -1.92 8.53
C GLY A 117 -3.50 -1.24 8.18
N CYS A 118 -2.66 -1.92 7.40
CA CYS A 118 -1.36 -1.40 6.97
C CYS A 118 -1.49 -0.06 6.20
N THR A 119 -2.58 0.12 5.47
CA THR A 119 -2.82 1.29 4.62
C THR A 119 -3.26 2.54 5.38
N GLU A 120 -3.50 2.44 6.68
CA GLU A 120 -3.71 3.64 7.52
C GLU A 120 -2.45 4.49 7.64
N CYS A 121 -1.28 3.87 7.42
CA CYS A 121 0.02 4.51 7.44
C CYS A 121 0.76 4.44 6.10
N HIS A 122 0.55 3.40 5.29
CA HIS A 122 1.29 3.14 4.06
C HIS A 122 0.46 3.32 2.79
N ASP A 123 1.07 3.85 1.72
CA ASP A 123 0.54 3.79 0.35
C ASP A 123 1.30 2.70 -0.43
N PRO A 124 0.70 1.52 -0.67
CA PRO A 124 1.40 0.39 -1.27
C PRO A 124 1.82 0.63 -2.73
N HIS A 125 1.26 1.63 -3.41
CA HIS A 125 1.63 1.94 -4.79
C HIS A 125 2.77 2.95 -4.89
N GLY A 126 2.96 3.76 -3.84
CA GLY A 126 4.11 4.64 -3.73
C GLY A 126 3.83 5.96 -3.01
N SER A 127 4.89 6.57 -2.51
CA SER A 127 4.86 7.85 -1.80
C SER A 127 6.16 8.63 -1.98
N VAL A 128 6.05 9.96 -1.89
CA VAL A 128 7.21 10.85 -1.73
C VAL A 128 7.89 10.65 -0.38
N ASN A 129 7.18 10.12 0.62
CA ASN A 129 7.71 9.91 1.95
C ASN A 129 8.41 8.55 2.05
N PRO A 130 9.56 8.48 2.77
CA PRO A 130 10.25 7.22 3.03
C PRO A 130 9.32 6.15 3.59
N LYS A 131 9.63 4.88 3.31
CA LYS A 131 8.83 3.72 3.75
C LYS A 131 7.37 3.78 3.27
N MET A 132 7.12 4.46 2.15
CA MET A 132 5.80 4.58 1.55
C MET A 132 4.75 5.21 2.47
N LEU A 133 5.14 6.10 3.38
CA LEU A 133 4.20 6.66 4.35
C LEU A 133 3.23 7.66 3.71
N ILE A 134 1.98 7.68 4.15
CA ILE A 134 0.95 8.61 3.64
C ILE A 134 1.13 10.05 4.15
N GLN A 135 1.95 10.25 5.19
CA GLN A 135 2.29 11.53 5.78
C GLN A 135 3.77 11.55 6.18
N ARG A 136 4.36 12.73 6.22
CA ARG A 136 5.76 12.92 6.64
C ARG A 136 5.89 13.09 8.15
N ASP A 137 7.00 12.58 8.68
CA ASP A 137 7.48 12.83 10.05
C ASP A 137 6.42 12.52 11.12
N SER A 138 6.44 13.28 12.22
CA SER A 138 5.50 13.12 13.33
C SER A 138 4.05 13.40 12.96
N ASN A 139 3.77 14.03 11.82
CA ASN A 139 2.38 14.33 11.43
C ASN A 139 1.56 13.05 11.23
N LEU A 140 2.21 11.96 10.79
CA LEU A 140 1.55 10.66 10.69
C LEU A 140 1.03 10.20 12.05
N CYS A 141 1.91 10.18 13.06
CA CYS A 141 1.58 9.76 14.42
C CYS A 141 0.53 10.67 15.04
N LEU A 142 0.67 11.98 14.83
CA LEU A 142 -0.24 13.00 15.35
C LEU A 142 -1.65 12.94 14.75
N LYS A 143 -1.90 12.17 13.68
CA LYS A 143 -3.27 11.89 13.22
C LYS A 143 -4.11 11.27 14.34
N CYS A 144 -3.50 10.42 15.17
CA CYS A 144 -4.16 9.74 16.28
C CYS A 144 -3.61 10.19 17.66
N HIS A 145 -2.32 10.53 17.74
CA HIS A 145 -1.62 10.90 18.96
C HIS A 145 -1.60 12.42 19.23
N SER A 146 -2.71 13.12 19.02
CA SER A 146 -2.81 14.60 19.10
C SER A 146 -3.28 15.16 20.45
N GLN A 147 -3.34 14.35 21.51
CA GLN A 147 -3.98 14.73 22.78
C GLN A 147 -3.17 15.75 23.61
N ILE A 148 -3.21 17.03 23.23
CA ILE A 148 -2.67 18.12 24.05
C ILE A 148 -3.61 18.32 25.25
N GLN A 149 -3.15 17.91 26.44
CA GLN A 149 -3.99 17.97 27.66
C GLN A 149 -4.20 19.39 28.21
N PHE A 150 -3.37 20.36 27.83
CA PHE A 150 -3.42 21.73 28.38
C PHE A 150 -3.16 22.81 27.32
N PRO A 151 -4.20 23.37 26.69
CA PRO A 151 -4.05 24.50 25.79
C PRO A 151 -3.58 25.73 26.58
N GLY A 152 -2.34 26.17 26.36
CA GLY A 152 -1.83 27.46 26.87
C GLY A 152 -0.50 27.45 27.65
N SER A 153 0.00 26.30 28.12
CA SER A 153 1.32 26.25 28.80
C SER A 153 2.50 26.14 27.83
N GLY A 154 2.24 25.81 26.56
CA GLY A 154 3.28 25.47 25.58
C GLY A 154 3.81 24.03 25.73
N ASP A 155 3.33 23.28 26.73
CA ASP A 155 3.72 21.90 26.92
C ASP A 155 2.92 20.94 26.05
N ILE A 156 3.63 20.02 25.42
CA ILE A 156 3.03 18.94 24.62
C ILE A 156 2.99 17.69 25.47
N PHE A 157 1.79 17.15 25.65
CA PHE A 157 1.58 15.84 26.25
C PHE A 157 1.03 14.90 25.18
N ILE A 158 1.46 13.64 25.22
CA ILE A 158 0.85 12.54 24.46
C ILE A 158 0.40 11.52 25.49
N GLY A 159 -0.92 11.36 25.63
CA GLY A 159 -1.50 10.66 26.78
C GLY A 159 -1.10 11.35 28.09
N LYS A 160 -0.51 10.60 29.02
CA LYS A 160 -0.05 11.11 30.33
C LYS A 160 1.44 11.47 30.35
N ALA A 161 2.14 11.37 29.22
CA ALA A 161 3.59 11.54 29.16
C ALA A 161 3.98 12.90 28.56
N PRO A 162 4.90 13.66 29.20
CA PRO A 162 5.40 14.91 28.64
C PRO A 162 6.28 14.63 27.42
N HIS A 163 6.01 15.32 26.33
CA HIS A 163 6.67 15.18 25.03
C HIS A 163 7.25 16.50 24.52
N SER A 164 7.14 17.62 25.25
CA SER A 164 7.66 18.93 24.85
C SER A 164 9.13 18.88 24.40
N PHE A 165 9.98 18.19 25.16
CA PHE A 165 11.39 18.02 24.80
C PHE A 165 11.59 16.96 23.69
N SER A 166 10.90 15.83 23.79
CA SER A 166 11.01 14.74 22.80
C SER A 166 10.65 15.19 21.39
N MET A 167 9.63 16.05 21.26
CA MET A 167 9.20 16.61 19.99
C MET A 167 10.19 17.62 19.40
N GLN A 168 11.07 18.21 20.23
CA GLN A 168 12.17 19.05 19.76
C GLN A 168 13.38 18.22 19.33
N ALA A 169 13.54 17.02 19.88
CA ALA A 169 14.67 16.14 19.61
C ALA A 169 14.62 15.45 18.23
N GLY A 170 13.44 15.33 17.62
CA GLY A 170 13.25 14.74 16.30
C GLY A 170 11.86 14.15 16.11
N SER A 171 11.67 13.34 15.06
CA SER A 171 10.38 12.65 14.88
C SER A 171 10.25 11.48 15.86
N CYS A 172 9.01 11.05 16.12
CA CYS A 172 8.69 10.00 17.10
C CYS A 172 9.57 8.76 16.93
N TRP A 173 9.80 8.33 15.69
CA TRP A 173 10.63 7.18 15.36
C TRP A 173 12.12 7.55 15.11
N THR A 174 12.41 8.67 14.41
CA THR A 174 13.79 9.01 14.00
C THR A 174 14.64 9.48 15.18
N ALA A 175 14.01 10.03 16.22
CA ALA A 175 14.68 10.39 17.46
C ALA A 175 15.08 9.15 18.29
N GLY A 176 14.71 7.93 17.86
CA GLY A 176 15.03 6.69 18.54
C GLY A 176 14.12 6.35 19.71
N CYS A 177 13.04 7.10 19.93
CA CYS A 177 12.12 6.90 21.05
C CYS A 177 11.05 5.83 20.75
N HIS A 178 10.47 5.82 19.54
CA HIS A 178 9.44 4.87 19.11
C HIS A 178 9.93 4.05 17.91
N THR A 179 10.86 3.12 18.14
CA THR A 179 11.50 2.36 17.04
C THR A 179 10.77 1.09 16.63
N GLN A 180 9.74 0.68 17.38
CA GLN A 180 8.95 -0.54 17.14
C GLN A 180 7.47 -0.21 16.88
N VAL A 181 7.22 0.69 15.93
CA VAL A 181 5.88 1.26 15.63
C VAL A 181 4.82 0.25 15.17
N HIS A 182 5.22 -0.91 14.65
CA HIS A 182 4.29 -2.01 14.30
C HIS A 182 3.87 -2.85 15.51
N GLY A 183 4.52 -2.67 16.66
CA GLY A 183 4.31 -3.43 17.88
C GLY A 183 5.64 -3.86 18.51
N SER A 184 5.60 -4.13 19.81
CA SER A 184 6.79 -4.40 20.63
C SER A 184 6.64 -5.69 21.42
N MET A 185 7.74 -6.41 21.57
CA MET A 185 7.80 -7.61 22.42
C MET A 185 8.27 -7.32 23.85
N VAL A 186 8.81 -6.14 24.08
CA VAL A 186 9.62 -5.86 25.29
C VAL A 186 9.14 -4.65 26.08
N ASP A 187 8.50 -3.67 25.44
CA ASP A 187 8.07 -2.42 26.09
C ASP A 187 6.71 -1.95 25.53
N PRO A 188 5.68 -1.79 26.37
CA PRO A 188 4.37 -1.28 25.98
C PRO A 188 4.38 0.17 25.48
N LYS A 189 5.41 0.96 25.75
CA LYS A 189 5.52 2.36 25.30
C LYS A 189 5.92 2.48 23.82
N MET A 190 6.54 1.44 23.28
CA MET A 190 7.03 1.42 21.90
C MET A 190 5.93 1.11 20.87
N ARG A 191 4.74 0.72 21.33
CA ARG A 191 3.57 0.40 20.49
C ARG A 191 2.78 1.63 20.03
N PHE A 192 3.29 2.84 20.30
CA PHE A 192 2.67 4.12 19.97
C PHE A 192 3.60 4.90 19.04
#